data_AF-A0A5C7WJ21-F1
#
_entry.id   AF-A0A5C7WJ21-F1
#
_cell.length_a   1.000
_cell.length_b   1.000
_cell.length_c   1.000
_cell.angle_alpha   90.00
_cell.angle_beta   90.00
_cell.angle_gamma   90.00
#
_symmetry.space_group_name_H-M   'P 1'
#
loop_
_entity.id
_entity.type
_entity.pdbx_description
1 polymer ?
#
loop_
_entity_poly.entity_id
_entity_poly.type
_entity_poly.pdbx_seq_one_letter_code
_entity_poly.pdbx_strand_id
1 'polypeptide(L)'
;MPFDLQSVQVAVGIIISLLAILGTILGWFGKAWQWLSSLWKEKPLVGVIDIPSKTMVLIPVSRSNALWWHMGSMGDQPAMQIVGDLNVTNISQYNVVVMGAKLRKPKAVGHAMLRAHDSNVYSSKHHILQGGISDLRFDFFVQPPVR
;
A
#
# COMPACT_ATOMS: atom_id res chain seq x y z
N MET A 1 19.59 -34.72 48.88
CA MET A 1 18.25 -34.25 49.31
C MET A 1 17.31 -34.50 48.14
N PRO A 2 16.31 -35.38 48.26
CA PRO A 2 15.35 -35.58 47.20
C PRO A 2 14.52 -34.30 47.06
N PHE A 3 14.50 -33.71 45.88
CA PHE A 3 13.61 -32.60 45.60
C PHE A 3 12.18 -33.11 45.70
N ASP A 4 11.38 -32.49 46.57
CA ASP A 4 9.96 -32.76 46.66
C ASP A 4 9.28 -32.21 45.38
N LEU A 5 8.92 -33.13 44.49
CA LEU A 5 8.25 -32.85 43.22
C LEU A 5 6.98 -32.00 43.42
N GLN A 6 6.31 -32.13 44.56
CA GLN A 6 5.10 -31.38 44.89
C GLN A 6 5.43 -29.89 45.13
N SER A 7 6.52 -29.61 45.86
CA SER A 7 7.03 -28.25 46.09
C SER A 7 7.44 -27.55 44.79
N VAL A 8 8.03 -28.27 43.83
CA VAL A 8 8.39 -27.73 42.52
C VAL A 8 7.15 -27.40 41.67
N GLN A 9 6.13 -28.27 41.68
CA GLN A 9 4.87 -28.01 40.97
C GLN A 9 4.13 -26.77 41.48
N VAL A 10 4.09 -26.59 42.81
CA VAL A 10 3.46 -25.41 43.44
C VAL A 10 4.21 -24.13 43.05
N ALA A 11 5.55 -24.13 43.10
CA ALA A 11 6.36 -22.99 42.71
C ALA A 11 6.15 -22.60 41.23
N VAL A 12 6.11 -23.58 40.33
CA VAL A 12 5.85 -23.34 38.90
C VAL A 12 4.44 -22.77 38.68
N GLY A 13 3.44 -23.29 39.38
CA GLY A 13 2.06 -22.78 39.30
C GLY A 13 1.91 -21.32 39.72
N ILE A 14 2.63 -20.91 40.78
CA ILE A 14 2.65 -19.51 41.25
C ILE A 14 3.30 -18.60 40.20
N ILE A 15 4.43 -19.01 39.60
CA ILE A 15 5.13 -18.22 38.58
C ILE A 15 4.25 -18.02 37.34
N ILE A 16 3.61 -19.08 36.85
CA ILE A 16 2.71 -18.99 35.69
C ILE A 16 1.53 -18.05 35.98
N SER A 17 0.95 -18.14 37.18
CA SER A 17 -0.17 -17.29 37.58
C SER A 17 0.23 -15.81 37.64
N LEU A 18 1.41 -15.50 38.19
CA LEU A 18 1.93 -14.12 38.22
C LEU A 18 2.19 -13.57 36.82
N LEU A 19 2.77 -14.38 35.92
CA LEU A 19 3.01 -13.98 34.53
C LEU A 19 1.70 -13.72 33.77
N ALA A 20 0.67 -14.54 34.01
CA ALA A 20 -0.65 -14.36 33.39
C ALA A 20 -1.34 -13.07 33.86
N ILE A 21 -1.26 -12.75 35.14
CA ILE A 21 -1.78 -11.49 35.71
C ILE A 21 -1.01 -10.30 35.15
N LEU A 22 0.32 -10.38 35.07
CA LEU A 22 1.14 -9.31 34.53
C LEU A 22 0.86 -9.05 33.04
N GLY A 23 0.71 -10.12 32.25
CA GLY A 23 0.37 -10.03 30.83
C GLY A 23 -1.01 -9.41 30.57
N THR A 24 -2.00 -9.73 31.41
CA THR A 24 -3.34 -9.14 31.30
C THR A 24 -3.35 -7.65 31.66
N ILE A 25 -2.63 -7.24 32.71
CA ILE A 25 -2.49 -5.82 33.09
C ILE A 25 -1.80 -5.03 31.98
N LEU A 26 -0.66 -5.52 31.47
CA LEU A 26 0.08 -4.84 30.39
C LEU A 26 -0.73 -4.77 29.09
N GLY A 27 -1.47 -5.83 28.75
CA GLY A 27 -2.36 -5.83 27.59
C GLY A 27 -3.50 -4.81 27.70
N TRP A 28 -4.09 -4.69 28.90
CA TRP A 28 -5.10 -3.66 29.18
C TRP A 28 -4.53 -2.25 29.13
N PHE A 29 -3.34 -2.04 29.69
CA PHE A 29 -2.67 -0.74 29.66
C PHE A 29 -2.36 -0.31 28.22
N GLY A 30 -1.89 -1.23 27.37
CA GLY A 30 -1.65 -0.96 25.95
C GLY A 30 -2.92 -0.55 25.19
N LYS A 31 -4.05 -1.23 25.45
CA LYS A 31 -5.35 -0.88 24.86
C LYS A 31 -5.86 0.48 25.35
N ALA A 32 -5.75 0.75 26.66
CA ALA A 32 -6.13 2.03 27.25
C ALA A 32 -5.29 3.18 26.68
N TRP A 33 -3.99 2.96 26.47
CA TRP A 33 -3.09 3.94 25.86
C TRP A 33 -3.43 4.21 24.37
N GLN A 34 -3.76 3.18 23.61
CA GLN A 34 -4.23 3.33 22.22
C GLN A 34 -5.54 4.13 22.15
N TRP A 35 -6.48 3.87 23.07
CA TRP A 35 -7.72 4.63 23.16
C TRP A 35 -7.47 6.09 23.57
N LEU A 36 -6.64 6.33 24.59
CA LEU A 36 -6.32 7.68 25.06
C LEU A 36 -5.60 8.51 23.98
N SER A 37 -4.63 7.91 23.27
CA SER A 37 -3.96 8.57 22.15
C SER A 37 -4.87 8.81 20.95
N SER A 38 -5.93 8.02 20.77
CA SER A 38 -6.94 8.28 19.75
C SER A 38 -7.79 9.53 20.05
N LEU A 39 -7.98 9.87 21.33
CA LEU A 39 -8.68 11.10 21.76
C LEU A 39 -7.82 12.36 21.57
N TRP A 40 -6.50 12.19 21.53
CA TRP A 40 -5.54 13.28 21.29
C TRP A 40 -5.15 13.44 19.82
N LYS A 41 -5.78 12.68 18.90
CA LYS A 41 -5.68 13.01 17.48
C LYS A 41 -6.35 14.35 17.24
N GLU A 42 -5.51 15.38 17.09
CA GLU A 42 -5.96 16.72 16.75
C GLU A 42 -6.87 16.66 15.52
N LYS A 43 -8.03 17.30 15.63
CA LYS A 43 -8.88 17.55 14.45
C LYS A 43 -8.04 18.40 13.49
N PRO A 44 -8.02 18.08 12.18
CA PRO A 44 -7.26 18.87 11.23
C PRO A 44 -7.70 20.33 11.32
N LEU A 45 -6.73 21.23 11.53
CA LEU A 45 -6.95 22.67 11.58
C LEU A 45 -7.66 23.12 10.31
N VAL A 46 -8.71 23.92 10.47
CA VAL A 46 -9.51 24.46 9.34
C VAL A 46 -8.57 25.20 8.39
N GLY A 47 -8.46 24.72 7.15
CA GLY A 47 -7.59 25.28 6.12
C GLY A 47 -6.33 24.46 5.82
N VAL A 48 -6.02 23.43 6.61
CA VAL A 48 -4.97 22.46 6.25
C VAL A 48 -5.60 21.40 5.35
N ILE A 49 -5.08 21.27 4.13
CA ILE A 49 -5.46 20.19 3.21
C ILE A 49 -5.04 18.87 3.86
N ASP A 50 -6.02 18.06 4.28
CA ASP A 50 -5.77 16.71 4.75
C ASP A 50 -5.32 15.84 3.57
N ILE A 51 -4.02 15.54 3.53
CA ILE A 51 -3.42 14.70 2.49
C ILE A 51 -3.66 13.24 2.86
N PRO A 52 -4.51 12.50 2.11
CA PRO A 52 -4.82 11.12 2.46
C PRO A 52 -3.56 10.26 2.33
N SER A 53 -3.32 9.43 3.34
CA SER A 53 -2.22 8.45 3.31
C SER A 53 -2.38 7.40 2.19
N LYS A 54 -3.62 7.17 1.74
CA LYS A 54 -3.97 6.27 0.65
C LYS A 54 -5.08 6.90 -0.19
N THR A 55 -4.85 6.93 -1.51
CA THR A 55 -5.78 7.57 -2.45
C THR A 55 -6.48 6.55 -3.34
N MET A 56 -5.76 5.49 -3.75
CA MET A 56 -6.26 4.49 -4.68
C MET A 56 -5.77 3.09 -4.31
N VAL A 57 -6.52 2.09 -4.75
CA VAL A 57 -6.11 0.68 -4.77
C VAL A 57 -5.90 0.27 -6.22
N LEU A 58 -4.82 -0.46 -6.49
CA LEU A 58 -4.44 -0.89 -7.83
C LEU A 58 -4.32 -2.42 -7.84
N ILE A 59 -4.94 -3.07 -8.83
CA ILE A 59 -4.92 -4.52 -9.01
C ILE A 59 -4.61 -4.79 -10.48
N PRO A 60 -3.68 -5.71 -10.83
CA PRO A 60 -3.47 -6.09 -12.23
C PRO A 60 -4.77 -6.58 -12.89
N VAL A 61 -4.99 -6.20 -14.14
CA VAL A 61 -6.09 -6.76 -14.94
C VAL A 61 -5.92 -8.28 -15.01
N SER A 62 -7.03 -9.03 -14.96
CA SER A 62 -7.04 -10.50 -14.96
C SER A 62 -6.74 -11.11 -16.35
N ARG A 63 -5.61 -10.74 -16.96
CA ARG A 63 -5.09 -11.34 -18.19
C ARG A 63 -3.59 -11.63 -18.06
N SER A 64 -3.12 -12.69 -18.71
CA SER A 64 -1.74 -13.16 -18.60
C SER A 64 -0.70 -12.14 -19.05
N ASN A 65 -1.06 -11.25 -19.97
CA ASN A 65 -0.23 -10.16 -20.49
C ASN A 65 -0.60 -8.79 -19.89
N ALA A 66 -1.19 -8.74 -18.70
CA ALA A 66 -1.49 -7.47 -18.03
C ALA A 66 -0.22 -6.74 -17.63
N LEU A 67 0.84 -7.47 -17.32
CA LEU A 67 2.18 -6.94 -17.03
C LEU A 67 3.14 -7.62 -17.99
N TRP A 68 3.88 -6.85 -18.77
CA TRP A 68 4.88 -7.39 -19.68
C TRP A 68 6.03 -6.41 -19.84
N TRP A 69 7.17 -6.95 -20.27
CA TRP A 69 8.32 -6.17 -20.66
C TRP A 69 8.92 -6.72 -21.94
N HIS A 70 9.55 -5.85 -22.71
CA HIS A 70 10.24 -6.26 -23.91
C HIS A 70 11.52 -5.44 -24.11
N MET A 71 12.53 -6.07 -24.69
CA MET A 71 13.77 -5.42 -25.08
C MET A 71 13.57 -4.64 -26.38
N GLY A 72 14.19 -3.49 -26.50
CA GLY A 72 14.14 -2.67 -27.70
C GLY A 72 15.34 -1.74 -27.79
N SER A 73 15.19 -0.67 -28.57
CA SER A 73 16.17 0.40 -28.65
C SER A 73 15.50 1.77 -28.60
N MET A 74 16.22 2.75 -28.04
CA MET A 74 15.90 4.16 -28.13
C MET A 74 17.05 4.84 -28.87
N GLY A 75 16.84 5.19 -30.14
CA GLY A 75 17.93 5.50 -31.06
C GLY A 75 18.82 4.27 -31.23
N ASP A 76 20.14 4.46 -31.12
CA ASP A 76 21.15 3.40 -31.28
C ASP A 76 21.49 2.67 -29.97
N GLN A 77 20.75 2.94 -28.89
CA GLN A 77 21.06 2.41 -27.57
C GLN A 77 20.01 1.38 -27.12
N PRO A 78 20.44 0.28 -26.47
CA PRO A 78 19.50 -0.72 -25.97
C PRO A 78 18.61 -0.12 -24.87
N ALA A 79 17.34 -0.46 -24.90
CA ALA A 79 16.33 -0.02 -23.94
C ALA A 79 15.38 -1.17 -23.58
N MET A 80 14.64 -1.01 -22.48
CA MET A 80 13.57 -1.92 -22.09
C MET A 80 12.29 -1.12 -21.93
N GLN A 81 11.21 -1.61 -22.55
CA GLN A 81 9.87 -1.11 -22.28
C GLN A 81 9.20 -2.00 -21.23
N ILE A 82 8.63 -1.40 -20.21
CA ILE A 82 7.83 -2.07 -19.19
C ILE A 82 6.43 -1.49 -19.29
N VAL A 83 5.41 -2.34 -19.48
CA VAL A 83 4.02 -1.92 -19.61
C VAL A 83 3.17 -2.69 -18.63
N GLY A 84 2.20 -2.00 -18.04
CA GLY A 84 1.22 -2.63 -17.18
C GLY A 84 -0.17 -2.06 -17.32
N ASP A 85 -1.15 -2.95 -17.20
CA ASP A 85 -2.57 -2.67 -17.22
C ASP A 85 -3.17 -3.07 -15.87
N LEU A 86 -3.77 -2.10 -15.20
CA LEU A 86 -4.27 -2.20 -13.84
C LEU A 86 -5.74 -1.75 -13.79
N ASN A 87 -6.55 -2.45 -13.00
CA ASN A 87 -7.80 -1.91 -12.48
C ASN A 87 -7.47 -1.01 -11.29
N VAL A 88 -7.97 0.22 -11.31
CA VAL A 88 -7.76 1.19 -10.23
C VAL A 88 -9.09 1.60 -9.61
N THR A 89 -9.16 1.60 -8.29
CA THR A 89 -10.31 2.09 -7.52
C THR A 89 -9.88 3.31 -6.71
N ASN A 90 -10.63 4.42 -6.83
CA ASN A 90 -10.43 5.58 -5.99
C ASN A 90 -11.11 5.38 -4.63
N ILE A 91 -10.30 5.30 -3.57
CA ILE A 91 -10.77 5.12 -2.18
C ILE A 91 -10.72 6.43 -1.38
N SER A 92 -10.31 7.53 -2.00
CA SER A 92 -10.30 8.86 -1.38
C SER A 92 -11.66 9.54 -1.51
N GLN A 93 -11.88 10.58 -0.71
CA GLN A 93 -13.05 11.45 -0.80
C GLN A 93 -12.97 12.48 -1.94
N TYR A 94 -11.86 12.52 -2.68
CA TYR A 94 -11.62 13.50 -3.74
C TYR A 94 -11.65 12.84 -5.10
N ASN A 95 -11.94 13.60 -6.15
CA ASN A 95 -11.69 13.13 -7.52
C ASN A 95 -10.19 13.10 -7.78
N VAL A 96 -9.70 12.00 -8.35
CA VAL A 96 -8.27 11.74 -8.50
C VAL A 96 -7.88 11.80 -9.96
N VAL A 97 -6.78 12.47 -10.26
CA VAL A 97 -6.14 12.48 -11.57
C VAL A 97 -4.78 11.79 -11.45
N VAL A 98 -4.49 10.88 -12.38
CA VAL A 98 -3.21 10.18 -12.43
C VAL A 98 -2.28 10.92 -13.38
N MET A 99 -1.29 11.62 -12.81
CA MET A 99 -0.37 12.47 -13.58
C MET A 99 0.76 11.71 -14.28
N GLY A 100 1.10 10.53 -13.78
CA GLY A 100 2.24 9.75 -14.26
C GLY A 100 2.60 8.63 -13.30
N ALA A 101 3.64 7.88 -13.64
CA ALA A 101 4.18 6.83 -12.80
C ALA A 101 5.68 7.04 -12.56
N LYS A 102 6.16 6.63 -11.39
CA LYS A 102 7.58 6.67 -11.05
C LYS A 102 8.05 5.30 -10.59
N LEU A 103 8.99 4.74 -11.33
CA LEU A 103 9.66 3.50 -10.98
C LEU A 103 10.77 3.81 -9.96
N ARG A 104 10.81 3.05 -8.87
CA ARG A 104 11.83 3.23 -7.82
C ARG A 104 13.18 2.62 -8.21
N LYS A 105 13.14 1.45 -8.86
CA LYS A 105 14.31 0.69 -9.29
C LYS A 105 13.97 -0.06 -10.59
N PRO A 106 14.72 0.17 -11.69
CA PRO A 106 15.58 1.33 -11.91
C PRO A 106 14.79 2.64 -11.78
N LYS A 107 15.48 3.75 -11.47
CA LYS A 107 14.80 5.05 -11.37
C LYS A 107 14.35 5.48 -12.77
N ALA A 108 13.05 5.51 -13.01
CA ALA A 108 12.47 5.97 -14.25
C ALA A 108 11.17 6.74 -13.99
N VAL A 109 10.87 7.71 -14.85
CA VAL A 109 9.56 8.38 -14.89
C VAL A 109 8.86 7.87 -16.13
N GLY A 110 7.63 7.41 -15.96
CA GLY A 110 6.83 6.80 -17.01
C GLY A 110 5.48 7.47 -17.12
N HIS A 111 4.76 7.10 -18.17
CA HIS A 111 3.41 7.58 -18.39
C HIS A 111 2.42 6.73 -17.60
N ALA A 112 1.31 7.34 -17.24
CA ALA A 112 0.18 6.68 -16.66
C ALA A 112 -1.08 7.34 -17.23
N MET A 113 -1.97 6.53 -17.79
CA MET A 113 -3.14 7.00 -18.52
C MET A 113 -4.36 6.21 -18.08
N LEU A 114 -5.46 6.92 -17.87
CA LEU A 114 -6.74 6.34 -17.49
C LEU A 114 -7.65 6.25 -18.70
N ARG A 115 -8.37 5.14 -18.82
CA ARG A 115 -9.45 4.99 -19.79
C ARG A 115 -10.61 5.91 -19.41
N ALA A 116 -11.24 6.54 -20.39
CA ALA A 116 -12.47 7.28 -20.19
C ALA A 116 -13.61 6.34 -19.75
N HIS A 117 -14.60 6.88 -19.04
CA HIS A 117 -15.77 6.09 -18.62
C HIS A 117 -16.71 5.76 -19.80
N ASP A 118 -16.77 6.62 -20.81
CA ASP A 118 -17.72 6.56 -21.94
C ASP A 118 -17.06 6.16 -23.27
N SER A 119 -15.74 5.96 -23.28
CA SER A 119 -14.99 5.64 -24.49
C SER A 119 -13.77 4.76 -24.22
N ASN A 120 -13.17 4.25 -25.29
CA ASN A 120 -11.96 3.42 -25.23
C ASN A 120 -10.67 4.25 -25.27
N VAL A 121 -10.76 5.55 -24.94
CA VAL A 121 -9.64 6.48 -25.04
C VAL A 121 -8.90 6.57 -23.71
N TYR A 122 -7.58 6.48 -23.77
CA TYR A 122 -6.70 6.66 -22.62
C TYR A 122 -6.15 8.09 -22.58
N SER A 123 -6.14 8.72 -21.40
CA SER A 123 -5.59 10.06 -21.20
C SER A 123 -5.11 10.23 -19.76
N SER A 124 -4.11 11.09 -19.56
CA SER A 124 -3.67 11.55 -18.23
C SER A 124 -4.61 12.60 -17.62
N LYS A 125 -5.59 13.09 -18.40
CA LYS A 125 -6.55 14.12 -17.96
C LYS A 125 -7.86 13.56 -17.45
N HIS A 126 -8.09 12.25 -17.53
CA HIS A 126 -9.32 11.67 -17.00
C HIS A 126 -9.27 11.57 -15.48
N HIS A 127 -10.44 11.73 -14.86
CA HIS A 127 -10.62 11.68 -13.42
C HIS A 127 -11.21 10.33 -13.03
N ILE A 128 -10.74 9.79 -11.90
CA ILE A 128 -11.42 8.69 -11.20
C ILE A 128 -12.28 9.34 -10.14
N LEU A 129 -13.60 9.25 -10.31
CA LEU A 129 -14.56 9.77 -9.34
C LEU A 129 -14.41 9.04 -7.99
N GLN A 130 -14.85 9.66 -6.89
CA GLN A 130 -14.88 9.01 -5.58
C GLN A 130 -15.61 7.66 -5.64
N GLY A 131 -14.97 6.59 -5.16
CA GLY A 131 -15.50 5.22 -5.21
C GLY A 131 -15.52 4.61 -6.62
N GLY A 132 -15.13 5.36 -7.64
CA GLY A 132 -15.10 4.93 -9.03
C GLY A 132 -13.99 3.92 -9.31
N ILE A 133 -14.22 3.12 -10.35
CA ILE A 133 -13.27 2.15 -10.88
C ILE A 133 -12.93 2.57 -12.32
N SER A 134 -11.66 2.45 -12.70
CA SER A 134 -11.18 2.73 -14.06
C SER A 134 -10.07 1.77 -14.46
N ASP A 135 -9.83 1.65 -15.76
CA ASP A 135 -8.64 1.00 -16.28
C ASP A 135 -7.49 2.02 -16.32
N LEU A 136 -6.33 1.64 -15.80
CA LEU A 136 -5.09 2.40 -15.80
C LEU A 136 -4.03 1.63 -16.58
N ARG A 137 -3.48 2.24 -17.62
CA ARG A 137 -2.28 1.76 -18.30
C ARG A 137 -1.08 2.61 -17.89
N PHE A 138 0.04 1.97 -17.59
CA PHE A 138 1.32 2.65 -17.40
C PHE A 138 2.38 2.06 -18.32
N ASP A 139 3.36 2.89 -18.67
CA ASP A 139 4.55 2.47 -19.40
C ASP A 139 5.80 3.17 -18.88
N PHE A 140 6.91 2.45 -18.91
CA PHE A 140 8.24 2.98 -18.64
C PHE A 140 9.17 2.60 -19.78
N PHE A 141 10.06 3.53 -20.14
CA PHE A 141 11.25 3.24 -20.93
C PHE A 141 12.48 3.33 -20.03
N VAL A 142 13.27 2.27 -20.01
CA VAL A 142 14.42 2.10 -19.13
C VAL A 142 15.68 1.91 -19.97
N GLN A 143 16.68 2.75 -19.73
CA GLN A 143 17.98 2.73 -20.39
C GLN A 143 19.10 2.98 -19.34
N PRO A 144 20.13 2.09 -19.23
CA PRO A 144 20.24 0.81 -19.90
C PRO A 144 19.21 -0.21 -19.39
N PRO A 145 18.92 -1.29 -20.14
CA PRO A 145 18.00 -2.34 -19.71
C PRO A 145 18.48 -2.98 -18.40
N VAL A 146 17.53 -3.38 -17.56
CA VAL A 146 17.80 -4.09 -16.31
C VAL A 146 17.51 -5.58 -16.48
N ARG A 147 18.23 -6.43 -15.73
CA ARG A 147 18.00 -7.88 -15.64
C ARG A 147 17.24 -8.23 -14.38
#